data_AF-A0A7X9CCC0-F1
#
_entry.id   AF-A0A7X9CCC0-F1
#
_cell.length_a   1.000
_cell.length_b   1.000
_cell.length_c   1.000
_cell.angle_alpha   90.00
_cell.angle_beta   90.00
_cell.angle_gamma   90.00
#
_symmetry.space_group_name_H-M   'P 1'
#
loop_
_entity.id
_entity.type
_entity.pdbx_description
1 polymer ?
#
loop_
_entity_poly.entity_id
_entity_poly.type
_entity_poly.pdbx_seq_one_letter_code
_entity_poly.pdbx_strand_id
1 'polypeptide(L)'
;GSTWGGAVMTHAWTTDLRRFADGTLVALMTARADDTLGTGTDRRQIDPIDHRFLWAVLRPGESDWQVRHLAHAGPQLLPHEEDYTGLGAIDPGDPDALWISTVVDPRDGTELPVHEIFHGRTGDAGESWTWSPVTEDSTAANFRPIAVPGDPAREVLAWYRGTMRSSQAYDTEVMVRVAERRRE
;
A
#
# COMPACT_ATOMS: atom_id res chain seq x y z
N GLY A 1 3.85 -19.64 6.79
CA GLY A 1 3.90 -18.17 6.80
C GLY A 1 4.87 -17.68 7.84
N SER A 2 5.02 -16.36 7.95
CA SER A 2 5.81 -15.69 9.00
C SER A 2 4.91 -14.76 9.80
N THR A 3 5.15 -14.59 11.11
CA THR A 3 4.27 -13.79 11.97
C THR A 3 4.67 -12.32 11.98
N TRP A 4 3.70 -11.43 11.70
CA TRP A 4 3.85 -9.98 11.74
C TRP A 4 2.56 -9.34 12.25
N GLY A 5 2.67 -8.31 13.10
CA GLY A 5 1.48 -7.62 13.62
C GLY A 5 0.49 -8.52 14.37
N GLY A 6 0.95 -9.66 14.92
CA GLY A 6 0.12 -10.63 15.63
C GLY A 6 -0.57 -11.69 14.74
N ALA A 7 -0.41 -11.63 13.42
CA ALA A 7 -1.02 -12.56 12.47
C ALA A 7 0.03 -13.31 11.64
N VAL A 8 -0.30 -14.51 11.16
CA VAL A 8 0.54 -15.29 10.26
C VAL A 8 0.33 -14.80 8.83
N MET A 9 1.37 -14.22 8.25
CA MET A 9 1.36 -13.77 6.86
C MET A 9 1.61 -14.94 5.91
N THR A 10 0.77 -15.05 4.88
CA THR A 10 0.91 -16.01 3.78
C THR A 10 0.66 -15.30 2.44
N HIS A 11 1.01 -15.93 1.31
CA HIS A 11 0.75 -15.41 -0.05
C HIS A 11 1.12 -13.93 -0.19
N ALA A 12 2.43 -13.65 -0.21
CA ALA A 12 2.94 -12.29 -0.31
C ALA A 12 3.23 -11.90 -1.76
N TRP A 13 2.84 -10.68 -2.12
CA TRP A 13 3.06 -10.06 -3.42
C TRP A 13 3.84 -8.76 -3.25
N THR A 14 4.82 -8.52 -4.11
CA THR A 14 5.49 -7.22 -4.19
C THR A 14 4.52 -6.20 -4.80
N THR A 15 4.22 -5.15 -4.04
CA THR A 15 3.37 -4.03 -4.47
C THR A 15 4.21 -2.93 -5.12
N ASP A 16 5.35 -2.57 -4.53
CA ASP A 16 6.34 -1.65 -5.11
C ASP A 16 7.75 -2.03 -4.60
N LEU A 17 8.79 -1.73 -5.39
CA LEU A 17 10.19 -1.95 -5.04
C LEU A 17 11.03 -0.82 -5.61
N ARG A 18 11.80 -0.14 -4.75
CA ARG A 18 12.64 0.99 -5.15
C ARG A 18 14.05 0.87 -4.62
N ARG A 19 14.99 1.38 -5.42
CA ARG A 19 16.40 1.58 -5.04
C ARG A 19 16.70 3.07 -5.00
N PHE A 20 17.27 3.52 -3.89
CA PHE A 20 17.68 4.89 -3.66
C PHE A 20 19.16 5.10 -4.01
N ALA A 21 19.55 6.36 -4.15
CA ALA A 21 20.88 6.75 -4.62
C ALA A 21 22.01 6.33 -3.67
N ASP A 22 21.74 6.27 -2.37
CA ASP A 22 22.65 5.77 -1.34
C ASP A 22 22.82 4.23 -1.39
N GLY A 23 21.99 3.54 -2.16
CA GLY A 23 21.97 2.08 -2.28
C GLY A 23 20.90 1.40 -1.44
N THR A 24 20.13 2.14 -0.64
CA THR A 24 19.00 1.61 0.13
C THR A 24 17.95 1.01 -0.81
N LEU A 25 17.45 -0.19 -0.48
CA LEU A 25 16.31 -0.81 -1.14
C LEU A 25 15.10 -0.78 -0.22
N VAL A 26 13.95 -0.40 -0.76
CA VAL A 26 12.67 -0.42 -0.03
C VAL A 26 11.67 -1.24 -0.84
N ALA A 27 10.99 -2.17 -0.19
CA ALA A 27 9.92 -2.97 -0.75
C ALA A 27 8.63 -2.74 0.04
N LEU A 28 7.55 -2.48 -0.69
CA LEU A 28 6.18 -2.52 -0.17
C LEU A 28 5.56 -3.83 -0.66
N MET A 29 4.99 -4.59 0.25
CA MET A 29 4.36 -5.88 -0.06
C MET A 29 2.95 -5.92 0.50
N THR A 30 2.11 -6.76 -0.11
CA THR A 30 0.80 -7.12 0.43
C THR A 30 0.80 -8.62 0.70
N ALA A 31 0.23 -9.07 1.81
CA ALA A 31 0.13 -10.47 2.17
C ALA A 31 -1.21 -10.79 2.84
N ARG A 32 -1.70 -12.02 2.70
CA ARG A 32 -2.89 -12.49 3.41
C ARG A 32 -2.56 -12.74 4.89
N ALA A 33 -3.45 -12.32 5.79
CA ALA A 33 -3.33 -12.56 7.23
C ALA A 33 -4.19 -13.73 7.69
N ASP A 34 -3.59 -14.63 8.48
CA ASP A 34 -4.26 -15.79 9.10
C ASP A 34 -5.10 -16.60 8.10
N ASP A 35 -4.64 -16.66 6.86
CA ASP A 35 -5.32 -17.34 5.76
C ASP A 35 -5.39 -18.84 6.03
N THR A 36 -6.61 -19.35 6.09
CA THR A 36 -6.92 -20.77 6.29
C THR A 36 -7.21 -21.51 4.98
N LEU A 37 -7.36 -20.79 3.87
CA LEU A 37 -7.71 -21.33 2.56
C LEU A 37 -6.48 -21.82 1.79
N GLY A 38 -5.31 -21.23 2.08
CA GLY A 38 -4.06 -21.61 1.45
C GLY A 38 -4.06 -21.31 -0.05
N THR A 39 -3.43 -22.18 -0.84
CA THR A 39 -3.44 -22.09 -2.31
C THR A 39 -4.74 -22.61 -2.94
N GLY A 40 -5.68 -23.09 -2.11
CA GLY A 40 -6.93 -23.73 -2.52
C GLY A 40 -8.08 -22.75 -2.55
N THR A 41 -7.92 -21.67 -3.28
CA THR A 41 -8.97 -20.66 -3.44
C THR A 41 -9.75 -20.90 -4.73
N ASP A 42 -11.09 -20.90 -4.63
CA ASP A 42 -11.96 -20.90 -5.80
C ASP A 42 -11.97 -19.48 -6.35
N ARG A 43 -11.81 -19.30 -7.66
CA ARG A 43 -11.98 -17.99 -8.34
C ARG A 43 -13.35 -17.35 -8.14
N ARG A 44 -14.29 -18.09 -7.55
CA ARG A 44 -15.62 -17.61 -7.12
C ARG A 44 -15.65 -17.17 -5.66
N GLN A 45 -14.54 -17.19 -4.95
CA GLN A 45 -14.49 -16.83 -3.55
C GLN A 45 -15.06 -15.42 -3.37
N ILE A 46 -16.10 -15.32 -2.54
CA ILE A 46 -16.79 -14.04 -2.29
C ILE A 46 -16.42 -13.51 -0.90
N ASP A 47 -15.92 -14.39 -0.03
CA ASP A 47 -15.62 -14.04 1.35
C ASP A 47 -14.39 -13.12 1.42
N PRO A 48 -14.48 -11.99 2.13
CA PRO A 48 -13.36 -11.08 2.35
C PRO A 48 -12.16 -11.78 2.96
N ILE A 49 -10.98 -11.65 2.34
CA ILE A 49 -9.70 -12.12 2.87
C ILE A 49 -8.96 -10.93 3.48
N ASP A 50 -8.58 -10.99 4.75
CA ASP A 50 -7.78 -9.91 5.36
C ASP A 50 -6.38 -9.86 4.74
N HIS A 51 -6.00 -8.70 4.20
CA HIS A 51 -4.67 -8.43 3.71
C HIS A 51 -3.97 -7.35 4.54
N ARG A 52 -2.65 -7.51 4.69
CA ARG A 52 -1.77 -6.54 5.35
C ARG A 52 -0.73 -6.02 4.39
N PHE A 53 -0.43 -4.74 4.53
CA PHE A 53 0.78 -4.18 3.98
C PHE A 53 1.97 -4.48 4.89
N LEU A 54 3.08 -4.85 4.27
CA LEU A 54 4.38 -5.00 4.92
C LEU A 54 5.36 -4.04 4.24
N TRP A 55 6.12 -3.32 5.06
CA TRP A 55 7.23 -2.49 4.60
C TRP A 55 8.54 -3.21 4.91
N ALA A 56 9.46 -3.23 3.95
CA ALA A 56 10.76 -3.83 4.14
C ALA A 56 11.87 -2.91 3.61
N VAL A 57 12.96 -2.82 4.36
CA VAL A 57 14.15 -2.05 3.97
C VAL A 57 15.39 -2.93 4.04
N LEU A 58 16.30 -2.74 3.09
CA LEU A 58 17.66 -3.26 3.11
C LEU A 58 18.62 -2.09 2.87
N ARG A 59 19.38 -1.72 3.91
CA ARG A 59 20.33 -0.60 3.81
C ARG A 59 21.70 -1.08 3.32
N PRO A 60 22.53 -0.17 2.77
CA PRO A 60 23.88 -0.51 2.34
C PRO A 60 24.71 -1.16 3.48
N GLY A 61 25.29 -2.32 3.20
CA GLY A 61 26.11 -3.07 4.16
C GLY A 61 25.32 -4.06 5.04
N GLU A 62 23.99 -4.05 4.98
CA GLU A 62 23.15 -5.07 5.61
C GLU A 62 23.05 -6.32 4.71
N SER A 63 22.96 -7.50 5.32
CA SER A 63 22.76 -8.79 4.65
C SER A 63 21.29 -9.24 4.64
N ASP A 64 20.46 -8.67 5.51
CA ASP A 64 19.13 -9.14 5.81
C ASP A 64 18.12 -8.00 5.76
N TRP A 65 16.96 -8.25 5.16
CA TRP A 65 15.86 -7.30 5.10
C TRP A 65 15.25 -7.08 6.48
N GLN A 66 15.08 -5.81 6.86
CA GLN A 66 14.25 -5.42 7.99
C GLN A 66 12.81 -5.30 7.52
N VAL A 67 11.96 -6.25 7.92
CA VAL A 67 10.53 -6.28 7.56
C VAL A 67 9.70 -5.80 8.75
N ARG A 68 8.64 -5.04 8.48
CA ARG A 68 7.68 -4.53 9.47
C ARG A 68 6.26 -4.64 8.93
N HIS A 69 5.31 -4.91 9.82
CA HIS A 69 3.90 -4.69 9.51
C HIS A 69 3.66 -3.19 9.36
N LEU A 70 3.02 -2.79 8.26
CA LEU A 70 2.76 -1.38 7.96
C LEU A 70 1.34 -0.98 8.38
N ALA A 71 0.34 -1.62 7.78
CA ALA A 71 -1.07 -1.31 7.97
C ALA A 71 -1.97 -2.44 7.44
N HIS A 72 -3.25 -2.42 7.78
CA HIS A 72 -4.24 -3.21 7.05
C HIS A 72 -4.41 -2.68 5.62
N ALA A 73 -4.39 -3.59 4.64
CA ALA A 73 -4.73 -3.29 3.25
C ALA A 73 -6.25 -3.44 2.98
N GLY A 74 -6.97 -4.05 3.92
CA GLY A 74 -8.37 -4.40 3.76
C GLY A 74 -8.53 -5.69 2.95
N PRO A 75 -9.77 -6.01 2.53
CA PRO A 75 -10.02 -7.16 1.69
C PRO A 75 -9.60 -6.93 0.24
N GLN A 76 -9.74 -7.96 -0.58
CA GLN A 76 -9.65 -7.83 -2.02
C GLN A 76 -10.60 -6.74 -2.54
N LEU A 77 -10.07 -5.85 -3.39
CA LEU A 77 -10.79 -4.78 -4.08
C LEU A 77 -11.91 -5.36 -4.96
N LEU A 78 -11.67 -6.53 -5.54
CA LEU A 78 -12.62 -7.25 -6.38
C LEU A 78 -12.81 -8.66 -5.83
N PRO A 79 -14.06 -9.13 -5.63
CA PRO A 79 -14.30 -10.46 -5.05
C PRO A 79 -13.59 -11.60 -5.79
N HIS A 80 -13.49 -11.52 -7.12
CA HIS A 80 -12.90 -12.58 -7.96
C HIS A 80 -11.39 -12.43 -8.23
N GLU A 81 -10.75 -11.38 -7.70
CA GLU A 81 -9.29 -11.19 -7.74
C GLU A 81 -8.76 -11.19 -6.29
N GLU A 82 -8.62 -12.39 -5.73
CA GLU A 82 -8.42 -12.64 -4.30
C GLU A 82 -7.28 -11.89 -3.61
N ASP A 83 -6.21 -11.56 -4.34
CA ASP A 83 -5.03 -10.88 -3.80
C ASP A 83 -4.93 -9.41 -4.25
N TYR A 84 -5.89 -8.93 -5.04
CA TYR A 84 -5.85 -7.59 -5.58
C TYR A 84 -6.49 -6.60 -4.62
N THR A 85 -5.67 -5.78 -3.94
CA THR A 85 -6.13 -4.74 -3.00
C THR A 85 -6.10 -3.35 -3.64
N GLY A 86 -6.22 -2.30 -2.83
CA GLY A 86 -6.07 -0.90 -3.28
C GLY A 86 -4.65 -0.53 -3.73
N LEU A 87 -3.63 -1.33 -3.38
CA LEU A 87 -2.19 -1.12 -3.64
C LEU A 87 -1.58 0.09 -2.91
N GLY A 88 -0.29 0.32 -3.16
CA GLY A 88 0.50 1.41 -2.62
C GLY A 88 1.70 1.74 -3.51
N ALA A 89 2.38 2.85 -3.22
CA ALA A 89 3.58 3.28 -3.94
C ALA A 89 4.57 3.93 -2.97
N ILE A 90 5.85 3.60 -3.11
CA ILE A 90 6.93 4.21 -2.33
C ILE A 90 7.24 5.60 -2.90
N ASP A 91 7.56 6.56 -2.04
CA ASP A 91 8.00 7.88 -2.49
C ASP A 91 9.38 7.78 -3.18
N PRO A 92 9.52 8.17 -4.47
CA PRO A 92 10.82 8.16 -5.14
C PRO A 92 11.87 9.07 -4.50
N GLY A 93 11.44 10.12 -3.79
CA GLY A 93 12.33 11.11 -3.18
C GLY A 93 12.65 10.84 -1.72
N ASP A 94 12.01 9.85 -1.08
CA ASP A 94 12.15 9.59 0.35
C ASP A 94 11.96 8.09 0.67
N PRO A 95 13.00 7.38 1.15
CA PRO A 95 12.92 5.96 1.49
C PRO A 95 12.01 5.65 2.68
N ASP A 96 11.70 6.66 3.49
CA ASP A 96 10.90 6.53 4.71
C ASP A 96 9.46 7.03 4.51
N ALA A 97 9.03 7.26 3.25
CA ALA A 97 7.69 7.71 2.91
C ALA A 97 7.04 6.89 1.79
N LEU A 98 5.70 6.78 1.86
CA LEU A 98 4.91 6.02 0.89
C LEU A 98 3.43 6.44 0.90
N TRP A 99 2.69 5.98 -0.11
CA TRP A 99 1.23 6.06 -0.15
C TRP A 99 0.62 4.66 -0.17
N ILE A 100 -0.49 4.49 0.56
CA ILE A 100 -1.33 3.29 0.48
C ILE A 100 -2.78 3.67 0.19
N SER A 101 -3.49 2.78 -0.50
CA SER A 101 -4.94 2.85 -0.71
C SER A 101 -5.60 1.72 0.07
N THR A 102 -6.50 2.05 0.99
CA THR A 102 -7.11 1.07 1.91
C THR A 102 -8.52 1.47 2.32
N VAL A 103 -9.32 0.49 2.72
CA VAL A 103 -10.64 0.67 3.37
C VAL A 103 -10.55 0.60 4.89
N VAL A 104 -9.34 0.64 5.45
CA VAL A 104 -9.10 0.65 6.89
C VAL A 104 -8.20 1.84 7.19
N ASP A 105 -8.67 2.79 7.98
CA ASP A 105 -7.91 3.97 8.36
C ASP A 105 -6.63 3.55 9.09
N PRO A 106 -5.42 3.83 8.56
CA PRO A 106 -4.19 3.35 9.15
C PRO A 106 -3.81 4.09 10.46
N ARG A 107 -4.56 5.12 10.85
CA ARG A 107 -4.34 5.86 12.11
C ARG A 107 -4.94 5.15 13.31
N ASP A 108 -6.11 4.53 13.15
CA ASP A 108 -6.89 3.98 14.26
C ASP A 108 -7.57 2.63 13.97
N GLY A 109 -7.52 2.14 12.73
CA GLY A 109 -8.11 0.87 12.31
C GLY A 109 -9.61 0.95 11.95
N THR A 110 -10.19 2.15 11.88
CA THR A 110 -11.62 2.32 11.53
C THR A 110 -11.89 1.89 10.09
N GLU A 111 -12.99 1.18 9.86
CA GLU A 111 -13.44 0.84 8.51
C GLU A 111 -13.94 2.08 7.75
N LEU A 112 -13.54 2.19 6.49
CA LEU A 112 -13.90 3.27 5.58
C LEU A 112 -14.89 2.77 4.53
N PRO A 113 -15.86 3.60 4.09
CA PRO A 113 -16.88 3.19 3.13
C PRO A 113 -16.32 2.95 1.72
N VAL A 114 -15.19 3.56 1.39
CA VAL A 114 -14.49 3.45 0.12
C VAL A 114 -12.98 3.41 0.36
N HIS A 115 -12.21 2.99 -0.64
CA HIS A 115 -10.76 3.13 -0.57
C HIS A 115 -10.38 4.61 -0.52
N GLU A 116 -9.58 4.97 0.48
CA GLU A 116 -8.94 6.26 0.61
C GLU A 116 -7.42 6.11 0.53
N ILE A 117 -6.75 7.16 0.06
CA ILE A 117 -5.29 7.20 -0.04
C ILE A 117 -4.72 7.94 1.15
N PHE A 118 -3.74 7.33 1.81
CA PHE A 118 -3.00 7.91 2.92
C PHE A 118 -1.52 8.02 2.57
N HIS A 119 -0.90 9.13 2.97
CA HIS A 119 0.55 9.32 2.96
C HIS A 119 1.11 8.95 4.33
N GLY A 120 2.03 7.99 4.37
CA GLY A 120 2.73 7.57 5.58
C GLY A 120 4.17 8.03 5.55
N ARG A 121 4.68 8.50 6.70
CA ARG A 121 6.11 8.73 6.94
C ARG A 121 6.54 8.03 8.23
N THR A 122 7.71 7.41 8.22
CA THR A 122 8.36 6.89 9.42
C THR A 122 9.62 7.70 9.74
N GLY A 123 9.93 7.86 11.04
CA GLY A 123 11.20 8.43 11.50
C GLY A 123 12.08 7.42 12.25
N ASP A 124 11.61 6.17 12.34
CA ASP A 124 12.15 5.14 13.23
C ASP A 124 12.24 3.78 12.53
N ALA A 125 12.54 3.79 11.22
CA ALA A 125 12.71 2.59 10.40
C ALA A 125 11.49 1.66 10.41
N GLY A 126 10.29 2.26 10.39
CA GLY A 126 9.02 1.57 10.23
C GLY A 126 8.45 0.97 11.52
N GLU A 127 9.01 1.29 12.70
CA GLU A 127 8.41 0.94 13.99
C GLU A 127 7.09 1.70 14.22
N SER A 128 7.04 2.97 13.79
CA SER A 128 5.84 3.79 13.79
C SER A 128 5.71 4.65 12.54
N TRP A 129 4.47 5.05 12.25
CA TRP A 129 4.12 5.81 11.05
C TRP A 129 3.22 6.98 11.42
N THR A 130 3.54 8.16 10.90
CA THR A 130 2.63 9.30 10.88
C THR A 130 1.86 9.29 9.57
N TRP A 131 0.53 9.26 9.67
CA TRP A 131 -0.36 9.19 8.51
C TRP A 131 -1.08 10.52 8.28
N SER A 132 -1.17 10.94 7.03
CA SER A 132 -1.98 12.07 6.58
C SER A 132 -2.84 11.66 5.39
N PRO A 133 -4.15 11.98 5.38
CA PRO A 133 -5.00 11.66 4.24
C PRO A 133 -4.56 12.44 3.00
N VAL A 134 -4.51 11.76 1.86
CA VAL A 134 -4.45 12.35 0.52
C VAL A 134 -5.86 12.59 -0.01
N THR A 135 -6.73 11.63 0.27
CA THR A 135 -8.18 11.70 0.06
C THR A 135 -8.88 11.31 1.37
N GLU A 136 -10.03 11.91 1.63
CA GLU A 136 -10.85 11.65 2.83
C GLU A 136 -12.30 11.98 2.50
N ASP A 137 -13.24 11.31 3.18
CA ASP A 137 -14.70 11.48 3.01
C ASP A 137 -15.14 11.45 1.53
N SER A 138 -14.49 10.61 0.73
CA SER A 138 -14.74 10.53 -0.71
C SER A 138 -16.06 9.83 -1.00
N THR A 139 -16.75 10.32 -2.02
CA THR A 139 -17.96 9.67 -2.56
C THR A 139 -17.66 8.56 -3.57
N ALA A 140 -16.39 8.36 -3.92
CA ALA A 140 -15.90 7.34 -4.86
C ALA A 140 -14.56 6.80 -4.36
N ALA A 141 -14.25 5.54 -4.69
CA ALA A 141 -13.01 4.90 -4.27
C ALA A 141 -11.80 5.50 -4.99
N ASN A 142 -10.71 5.67 -4.25
CA ASN A 142 -9.40 6.13 -4.73
C ASN A 142 -8.39 4.99 -4.56
N PHE A 143 -7.87 4.45 -5.66
CA PHE A 143 -7.02 3.26 -5.63
C PHE A 143 -5.90 3.31 -6.67
N ARG A 144 -4.95 2.37 -6.55
CA ARG A 144 -3.76 2.26 -7.41
C ARG A 144 -2.94 3.56 -7.42
N PRO A 145 -2.47 4.04 -6.26
CA PRO A 145 -1.52 5.14 -6.23
C PRO A 145 -0.26 4.79 -7.03
N ILE A 146 0.23 5.74 -7.83
CA ILE A 146 1.46 5.65 -8.61
C ILE A 146 2.27 6.91 -8.33
N ALA A 147 3.39 6.76 -7.63
CA ALA A 147 4.33 7.85 -7.39
C ALA A 147 5.23 8.06 -8.60
N VAL A 148 5.17 9.26 -9.19
CA VAL A 148 5.86 9.62 -10.43
C VAL A 148 7.21 10.26 -10.12
N PRO A 149 8.34 9.60 -10.44
CA PRO A 149 9.67 10.19 -10.25
C PRO A 149 9.97 11.26 -11.31
N GLY A 150 10.92 12.15 -11.02
CA GLY A 150 11.44 13.10 -12.01
C GLY A 150 12.00 14.36 -11.38
N ASP A 151 11.11 15.24 -10.91
CA ASP A 151 11.51 16.50 -10.28
C ASP A 151 11.72 16.31 -8.77
N PRO A 152 12.95 16.44 -8.25
CA PRO A 152 13.24 16.25 -6.82
C PRO A 152 12.62 17.36 -5.93
N ALA A 153 12.16 18.47 -6.50
CA ALA A 153 11.47 19.53 -5.76
C ALA A 153 9.95 19.29 -5.69
N ARG A 154 9.46 18.17 -6.20
CA ARG A 154 8.03 17.85 -6.27
C ARG A 154 7.72 16.47 -5.73
N GLU A 155 6.54 16.38 -5.13
CA GLU A 155 5.83 15.12 -4.89
C GLU A 155 4.71 15.05 -5.92
N VAL A 156 4.76 14.02 -6.78
CA VAL A 156 3.77 13.81 -7.83
C VAL A 156 3.15 12.44 -7.64
N LEU A 157 1.84 12.42 -7.38
CA LEU A 157 1.06 11.21 -7.18
C LEU A 157 -0.08 11.18 -8.18
N ALA A 158 -0.18 10.10 -8.95
CA ALA A 158 -1.33 9.80 -9.79
C ALA A 158 -2.12 8.61 -9.22
N TRP A 159 -3.43 8.57 -9.42
CA TRP A 159 -4.27 7.44 -8.98
C TRP A 159 -5.57 7.36 -9.77
N TYR A 160 -6.30 6.27 -9.59
CA TYR A 160 -7.65 6.09 -10.14
C TYR A 160 -8.71 6.48 -9.11
N ARG A 161 -9.69 7.26 -9.55
CA ARG A 161 -10.88 7.61 -8.76
C ARG A 161 -12.13 7.15 -9.50
N GLY A 162 -12.94 6.28 -8.91
CA GLY A 162 -14.17 5.80 -9.52
C GLY A 162 -14.52 4.37 -9.15
N THR A 163 -15.02 3.60 -10.12
CA THR A 163 -15.46 2.22 -9.92
C THR A 163 -14.67 1.27 -10.82
N MET A 164 -14.19 0.17 -10.24
CA MET A 164 -13.53 -0.92 -10.95
C MET A 164 -14.36 -2.19 -10.77
N ARG A 165 -14.74 -2.84 -11.88
CA ARG A 165 -15.42 -4.15 -11.87
C ARG A 165 -14.48 -5.29 -12.22
N SER A 166 -13.45 -5.01 -13.02
CA SER A 166 -12.31 -5.88 -13.26
C SER A 166 -11.11 -5.04 -13.71
N SER A 167 -9.94 -5.66 -13.83
CA SER A 167 -8.74 -5.02 -14.37
C SER A 167 -8.90 -4.51 -15.82
N GLN A 168 -9.93 -4.95 -16.57
CA GLN A 168 -10.26 -4.47 -17.92
C GLN A 168 -11.60 -3.73 -18.03
N ALA A 169 -12.38 -3.63 -16.95
CA ALA A 169 -13.70 -3.01 -16.92
C ALA A 169 -13.79 -2.03 -15.74
N TYR A 170 -13.47 -0.77 -16.01
CA TYR A 170 -13.45 0.29 -15.02
C TYR A 170 -13.98 1.59 -15.60
N ASP A 171 -14.62 2.38 -14.75
CA ASP A 171 -15.07 3.74 -15.02
C ASP A 171 -14.40 4.65 -13.98
N THR A 172 -13.25 5.21 -14.35
CA THR A 172 -12.35 5.90 -13.44
C THR A 172 -11.76 7.14 -14.08
N GLU A 173 -11.67 8.21 -13.31
CA GLU A 173 -10.84 9.37 -13.61
C GLU A 173 -9.38 9.06 -13.24
N VAL A 174 -8.44 9.61 -14.02
CA VAL A 174 -7.03 9.67 -13.62
C VAL A 174 -6.81 10.98 -12.90
N MET A 175 -6.56 10.89 -11.61
CA MET A 175 -6.28 12.04 -10.75
C MET A 175 -4.77 12.26 -10.66
N VAL A 176 -4.36 13.52 -10.51
CA VAL A 176 -2.96 13.88 -10.27
C VAL A 176 -2.91 14.95 -9.18
N ARG A 177 -2.06 14.73 -8.18
CA ARG A 177 -1.68 15.72 -7.18
C ARG A 177 -0.21 16.05 -7.36
N VAL A 178 0.09 17.35 -7.45
CA VAL A 178 1.45 17.89 -7.46
C VAL A 178 1.60 18.78 -6.25
N ALA A 179 2.57 18.47 -5.39
CA ALA A 179 2.92 19.29 -4.23
C ALA A 179 4.42 19.64 -4.28
N GLU A 180 4.79 20.72 -3.60
CA GLU A 180 6.21 21.00 -3.36
C GLU A 180 6.75 20.01 -2.33
N ARG A 181 7.92 19.44 -2.61
CA ARG A 181 8.59 18.57 -1.65
C ARG A 181 9.15 19.44 -0.52
N ARG A 182 8.66 19.20 0.70
CA ARG A 182 9.21 19.87 1.89
C ARG A 182 10.61 19.30 2.14
N ARG A 183 11.62 20.18 2.22
CA ARG A 183 12.94 19.81 2.71
C ARG A 183 12.90 19.92 4.23
N GLU A 184 13.00 18.79 4.91
CA GLU A 184 13.29 18.73 6.35
C GLU A 184 14.78 19.02 6.60
#